data_AF-A0A543KZL8-F1
#
_entry.id   AF-A0A543KZL8-F1
#
_cell.length_a   1.000
_cell.length_b   1.000
_cell.length_c   1.000
_cell.angle_alpha   90.00
_cell.angle_beta   90.00
_cell.angle_gamma   90.00
#
_symmetry.space_group_name_H-M   'P 1'
#
loop_
_entity.id
_entity.type
_entity.pdbx_description
1 polymer ?
#
loop_
_entity_poly.entity_id
_entity_poly.type
_entity_poly.pdbx_seq_one_letter_code
_entity_poly.pdbx_strand_id
1 'polypeptide(L)'
;MKFSEEFKRDAVALVLTQGMSQKQVCADMGISKSALQAWVRNVELAGRGIAPAASSDRDGQREQAKMLKRIRELEMENEILRKAAAYLSQANLRIGAASPK
;
A
#
# COMPACT_ATOMS: atom_id res chain seq x y z
N MET A 1 12.10 -0.50 7.74
CA MET A 1 12.85 0.43 6.86
C MET A 1 12.59 0.01 5.42
N LYS A 2 12.27 0.96 4.54
CA LYS A 2 11.96 0.70 3.13
C LYS A 2 13.23 0.94 2.30
N PHE A 3 13.59 -0.01 1.46
CA PHE A 3 14.65 0.16 0.45
C PHE A 3 14.02 0.70 -0.83
N SER A 4 14.65 1.69 -1.47
CA SER A 4 14.21 2.23 -2.75
C SER A 4 14.35 1.17 -3.85
N GLU A 5 13.55 1.29 -4.91
CA GLU A 5 13.58 0.34 -6.04
C GLU A 5 14.92 0.39 -6.78
N GLU A 6 15.53 1.58 -6.88
CA GLU A 6 16.91 1.76 -7.37
C GLU A 6 17.91 0.95 -6.53
N PHE A 7 17.83 1.01 -5.20
CA PHE A 7 18.73 0.29 -4.30
C PHE A 7 18.59 -1.23 -4.46
N LYS A 8 17.36 -1.73 -4.61
CA LYS A 8 17.12 -3.15 -4.88
C LYS A 8 17.70 -3.57 -6.23
N ARG A 9 17.53 -2.75 -7.28
CA ARG A 9 18.07 -3.02 -8.60
C ARG A 9 19.59 -3.09 -8.59
N ASP A 10 20.25 -2.15 -7.93
CA ASP A 10 21.71 -2.12 -7.81
C ASP A 10 22.21 -3.35 -7.06
N ALA A 11 21.60 -3.70 -5.93
CA ALA A 11 21.95 -4.89 -5.17
C ALA A 11 21.83 -6.19 -5.99
N VAL A 12 20.77 -6.30 -6.79
CA VAL A 12 20.58 -7.46 -7.68
C VAL A 12 21.57 -7.44 -8.85
N ALA A 13 21.90 -6.27 -9.40
CA ALA A 13 22.87 -6.13 -10.48
C ALA A 13 24.29 -6.55 -10.06
N LEU A 14 24.70 -6.25 -8.81
CA LEU A 14 25.97 -6.74 -8.26
C LEU A 14 26.04 -8.28 -8.27
N VAL A 15 24.93 -8.96 -7.99
CA VAL A 15 24.88 -10.44 -7.96
C VAL A 15 24.78 -11.02 -9.38
N LEU A 16 23.81 -10.57 -10.17
CA LEU A 16 23.48 -11.19 -11.46
C LEU A 16 24.38 -10.73 -12.61
N THR A 17 24.79 -9.46 -12.61
CA THR A 17 25.58 -8.87 -13.69
C THR A 17 27.07 -8.91 -13.38
N GLN A 18 27.45 -8.56 -12.14
CA GLN A 18 28.87 -8.53 -11.74
C GLN A 18 29.37 -9.85 -11.12
N GLY A 19 28.47 -10.82 -10.89
CA GLY A 19 28.84 -12.15 -10.38
C GLY A 19 29.31 -12.16 -8.92
N MET A 20 29.03 -11.11 -8.15
CA MET A 20 29.42 -11.06 -6.75
C MET A 20 28.61 -12.07 -5.91
N SER A 21 29.26 -12.63 -4.89
CA SER A 21 28.55 -13.54 -3.98
C SER A 21 27.50 -12.79 -3.17
N GLN A 22 26.34 -13.40 -2.95
CA GLN A 22 25.28 -12.81 -2.13
C GLN A 22 25.78 -12.44 -0.71
N LYS A 23 26.74 -13.21 -0.17
CA LYS A 23 27.32 -12.95 1.15
C LYS A 23 28.10 -11.62 1.18
N GLN A 24 28.90 -11.37 0.13
CA GLN A 24 29.66 -10.13 -0.04
C GLN A 24 28.70 -8.94 -0.14
N VAL A 25 27.73 -9.01 -1.04
CA VAL A 25 26.74 -7.93 -1.27
C VAL A 25 25.92 -7.63 -0.01
N CYS A 26 25.55 -8.65 0.77
CA CYS A 26 24.86 -8.45 2.05
C CYS A 26 25.73 -7.69 3.07
N ALA A 27 27.02 -8.00 3.14
CA ALA A 27 27.94 -7.33 4.05
C ALA A 27 28.19 -5.88 3.63
N ASP A 28 28.42 -5.65 2.33
CA ASP A 28 28.76 -4.34 1.78
C ASP A 28 27.57 -3.37 1.82
N MET A 29 26.35 -3.86 1.56
CA MET A 29 25.13 -3.04 1.51
C MET A 29 24.32 -3.06 2.82
N GLY A 30 24.74 -3.85 3.81
CA GLY A 30 24.05 -3.96 5.11
C GLY A 30 22.63 -4.56 5.01
N ILE A 31 22.39 -5.46 4.06
CA ILE A 31 21.08 -6.08 3.84
C ILE A 31 21.04 -7.53 4.33
N SER A 32 19.83 -8.01 4.67
CA SER A 32 19.65 -9.40 5.04
C SER A 32 19.75 -10.33 3.82
N LYS A 33 20.39 -11.49 4.01
CA LYS A 33 20.52 -12.52 2.97
C LYS A 33 19.17 -12.96 2.40
N SER A 34 18.15 -13.06 3.25
CA SER A 34 16.80 -13.44 2.83
C SER A 34 16.16 -12.40 1.91
N ALA A 35 16.38 -11.11 2.16
CA ALA A 35 15.88 -10.03 1.29
C ALA A 35 16.56 -10.07 -0.07
N LEU A 36 17.90 -10.13 -0.10
CA LEU A 36 18.65 -10.20 -1.35
C LEU A 36 18.28 -11.43 -2.19
N GLN A 37 18.16 -12.60 -1.54
CA GLN A 37 17.75 -13.83 -2.21
C GLN A 37 16.35 -13.72 -2.83
N ALA A 38 15.40 -13.08 -2.15
CA ALA A 38 14.06 -12.85 -2.68
C ALA A 38 14.09 -11.90 -3.90
N TRP A 39 14.89 -10.83 -3.85
CA TRP A 39 15.00 -9.89 -4.98
C TRP A 39 15.62 -10.53 -6.21
N VAL A 40 16.72 -11.27 -6.05
CA VAL A 40 17.37 -12.01 -7.14
C VAL A 40 16.40 -13.00 -7.78
N ARG A 41 15.71 -13.81 -6.95
CA ARG A 41 14.71 -14.78 -7.44
C ARG A 41 13.58 -14.10 -8.22
N ASN A 42 13.10 -12.95 -7.76
CA ASN A 42 12.02 -12.24 -8.44
C ASN A 42 12.46 -11.74 -9.83
N VAL A 43 13.71 -11.26 -9.97
CA VAL A 43 14.26 -10.83 -11.26
C VAL A 43 14.47 -12.01 -12.20
N GLU A 44 14.99 -13.13 -11.70
CA GLU A 44 15.13 -14.35 -12.51
C GLU A 44 13.79 -14.91 -12.99
N LEU A 45 12.75 -14.88 -12.14
CA LEU A 45 11.40 -15.30 -12.53
C LEU A 45 10.80 -14.36 -13.58
N ALA A 46 10.96 -13.05 -13.40
CA ALA A 46 10.50 -12.05 -14.37
C ALA A 46 11.17 -12.25 -15.75
N GLY A 47 12.48 -12.56 -15.77
CA GLY A 47 13.20 -12.89 -17.01
C GLY A 47 12.68 -14.16 -17.71
N ARG A 48 12.02 -15.07 -16.97
CA ARG A 48 11.36 -16.27 -17.51
C ARG A 48 9.90 -16.04 -17.88
N GLY A 49 9.41 -14.80 -17.82
CA GLY A 49 7.99 -14.47 -18.05
C GLY A 49 7.06 -14.97 -16.94
N ILE A 50 7.61 -15.44 -15.81
CA ILE A 50 6.84 -15.91 -14.67
C ILE A 50 6.67 -14.71 -13.74
N ALA A 51 5.43 -14.23 -13.58
CA ALA A 51 5.14 -13.20 -12.60
C ALA A 51 5.62 -13.67 -11.21
N PRO A 52 6.49 -12.91 -10.52
CA PRO A 52 6.96 -13.31 -9.21
C PRO A 52 5.75 -13.46 -8.28
N ALA A 53 5.67 -14.59 -7.57
CA ALA A 53 4.59 -14.88 -6.64
C ALA A 53 4.64 -13.89 -5.47
N ALA A 54 3.99 -12.72 -5.64
CA ALA A 54 3.48 -11.78 -4.65
C ALA A 54 4.30 -11.55 -3.37
N SER A 55 5.62 -11.72 -3.39
CA SER A 55 6.48 -11.50 -2.21
C SER A 55 6.74 -10.00 -2.00
N SER A 56 6.74 -9.21 -3.08
CA SER A 56 6.82 -7.76 -3.03
C SER A 56 5.46 -7.07 -2.78
N ASP A 57 4.36 -7.83 -2.75
CA ASP A 57 3.00 -7.29 -2.71
C ASP A 57 2.31 -7.47 -1.34
N ARG A 58 2.90 -8.22 -0.40
CA ARG A 58 2.29 -8.36 0.95
C ARG A 58 2.17 -7.02 1.68
N ASP A 59 3.14 -6.14 1.47
CA ASP A 59 3.11 -4.78 2.04
C ASP A 59 2.21 -3.84 1.22
N GLY A 60 2.15 -4.01 -0.11
CA GLY A 60 1.18 -3.32 -0.97
C GLY A 60 -0.26 -3.64 -0.59
N GLN A 61 -0.54 -4.92 -0.37
CA GLN A 61 -1.82 -5.41 0.15
C GLN A 61 -2.14 -4.86 1.55
N ARG A 62 -1.14 -4.70 2.44
CA ARG A 62 -1.34 -4.07 3.75
C ARG A 62 -1.70 -2.60 3.63
N GLU A 63 -0.98 -1.86 2.81
CA GLU A 63 -1.28 -0.43 2.58
C GLU A 63 -2.63 -0.26 1.89
N GLN A 64 -2.95 -1.09 0.90
CA GLN A 64 -4.26 -1.10 0.25
C GLN A 64 -5.39 -1.43 1.23
N ALA A 65 -5.19 -2.40 2.12
CA ALA A 65 -6.15 -2.72 3.18
C ALA A 65 -6.37 -1.55 4.15
N LYS A 66 -5.30 -0.82 4.52
CA LYS A 66 -5.41 0.40 5.34
C LYS A 66 -6.17 1.51 4.61
N MET A 67 -5.87 1.73 3.32
CA MET A 67 -6.57 2.73 2.50
C MET A 67 -8.05 2.40 2.37
N LEU A 68 -8.39 1.15 2.07
CA LEU A 68 -9.78 0.69 1.99
C LEU A 68 -10.52 0.87 3.32
N LYS A 69 -9.86 0.58 4.46
CA LYS A 69 -10.43 0.84 5.77
C LYS A 69 -10.73 2.33 5.98
N ARG A 70 -9.79 3.21 5.60
CA ARG A 70 -9.97 4.67 5.73
C ARG A 70 -11.09 5.20 4.84
N ILE A 71 -11.20 4.70 3.61
CA ILE A 71 -12.29 5.04 2.69
C ILE A 71 -13.64 4.68 3.34
N ARG A 72 -13.76 3.46 3.87
CA ARG A 72 -14.99 3.01 4.52
C ARG A 72 -15.37 3.85 5.74
N GLU A 73 -14.41 4.21 6.58
CA GLU A 73 -14.65 5.11 7.72
C GLU A 73 -15.16 6.48 7.26
N LEU A 74 -14.52 7.06 6.24
CA LEU A 74 -14.92 8.35 5.68
C LEU A 74 -16.31 8.30 5.03
N GLU A 75 -16.65 7.22 4.33
CA GLU A 75 -17.98 7.03 3.74
C GLU A 75 -19.06 6.97 4.82
N MET A 76 -18.81 6.26 5.93
CA MET A 76 -19.71 6.20 7.07
C MET A 76 -19.89 7.56 7.74
N GLU A 77 -18.79 8.29 7.99
CA GLU A 77 -18.85 9.66 8.53
C GLU A 77 -19.67 10.56 7.62
N ASN A 78 -19.47 10.47 6.30
CA ASN A 78 -20.20 11.26 5.33
C ASN A 78 -21.70 10.91 5.31
N GLU A 79 -22.06 9.64 5.43
CA GLU A 79 -23.46 9.20 5.51
C GLU A 79 -24.15 9.76 6.76
N ILE A 80 -23.47 9.74 7.91
CA ILE A 80 -23.99 10.31 9.16
C ILE A 80 -24.20 11.82 9.00
N LEU A 81 -23.22 12.53 8.44
CA LEU A 81 -23.33 13.96 8.19
C LEU A 81 -24.49 14.30 7.25
N ARG A 82 -24.68 13.54 6.17
CA ARG A 82 -25.81 13.70 5.26
C ARG A 82 -27.14 13.47 5.96
N LYS A 83 -27.25 12.43 6.79
CA LYS A 83 -28.46 12.15 7.58
C LYS A 83 -28.77 13.28 8.57
N ALA A 84 -27.75 13.79 9.28
CA ALA A 84 -27.90 14.91 10.19
C ALA A 84 -28.34 16.20 9.47
N ALA A 85 -27.73 16.51 8.32
CA ALA A 85 -28.11 17.64 7.48
C ALA A 85 -29.56 17.52 6.97
N ALA A 86 -29.96 16.33 6.52
CA ALA A 86 -31.33 16.05 6.10
C ALA A 86 -32.31 16.24 7.27
N TYR A 87 -32.00 15.72 8.46
CA TYR A 87 -32.84 15.92 9.64
C TYR A 87 -32.97 17.39 10.03
N LEU A 88 -31.86 18.14 10.04
CA LEU A 88 -31.87 19.58 10.33
C LEU A 88 -32.70 20.37 9.30
N SER A 89 -32.58 20.03 8.01
CA SER A 89 -33.39 20.65 6.96
C SER A 89 -34.89 20.38 7.14
N GLN A 90 -35.26 19.16 7.55
CA GLN A 90 -36.65 18.81 7.86
C GLN A 90 -37.17 19.51 9.13
N ALA A 91 -36.33 19.67 10.14
CA ALA A 91 -36.68 20.41 11.36
C ALA A 91 -36.96 21.89 11.05
N ASN A 92 -36.14 22.54 10.21
CA ASN A 92 -36.39 23.91 9.77
C ASN A 92 -37.70 24.05 8.96
N LEU A 93 -38.04 23.07 8.12
CA LEU A 93 -39.31 23.06 7.39
C LEU A 93 -40.53 22.88 8.32
N ARG A 94 -40.42 22.08 9.38
CA ARG A 94 -41.50 21.91 10.37
C ARG A 94 -41.73 23.15 11.23
N ILE A 95 -40.67 23.88 11.60
CA ILE A 95 -40.79 25.11 12.39
C ILE A 95 -41.41 26.24 11.54
N GLY A 96 -41.09 26.33 10.24
CA GLY A 96 -41.69 27.30 9.33
C GLY A 96 -43.17 27.04 8.98
N ALA A 97 -43.68 25.82 9.20
CA ALA A 97 -45.08 25.46 8.96
C ALA A 97 -46.00 25.69 10.17
N ALA A 98 -45.45 25.99 11.35
CA ALA A 98 -46.20 26.31 12.56
C ALA A 98 -46.35 27.82 12.73
N SER A 99 -47.13 28.47 11.87
CA SER A 99 -47.69 29.79 12.14
C SER A 99 -49.19 29.64 12.39
N PRO A 100 -49.67 29.74 13.65
CA PRO A 100 -51.09 29.86 13.93
C PRO A 100 -51.58 31.28 13.60
N LYS A 101 -52.80 31.35 13.09
CA LYS A 101 -53.56 32.60 12.84
C LYS A 101 -53.89 33.34 14.12
#